data_AF-A0A1F2P5V0-F1
#
_entry.id   AF-A0A1F2P5V0-F1
#
_cell.length_a   1.000
_cell.length_b   1.000
_cell.length_c   1.000
_cell.angle_alpha   90.00
_cell.angle_beta   90.00
_cell.angle_gamma   90.00
#
_symmetry.space_group_name_H-M   'P 1'
#
loop_
_entity.id
_entity.type
_entity.pdbx_description
1 polymer ?
#
loop_
_entity_poly.entity_id
_entity_poly.type
_entity_poly.pdbx_seq_one_letter_code
_entity_poly.pdbx_strand_id
1 'polypeptide(L)'
;MFITWSKFGKPDVVMTVNGAIAGLVAITAPCAWVAPWAAVVIGVVAGFIVCYGYWFLEQHGVDDVVGAVPVHGFNGAWGLLALGIFADGTYGNYTTVEPLVRGLLYGNTGFFACQVISAVVNFFWAFGTGFFLLYVLKKTIGIRVSPEEEFFMGLDISDHSIVTYPDFVYTEPARPVSVIRVSERERWRGQDEED
;
A
#
# COMPACT_ATOMS: atom_id res chain seq x y z
N MET A 1 -9.66 -8.46 5.03
CA MET A 1 -10.52 -9.66 4.99
C MET A 1 -11.94 -9.40 4.48
N PHE A 2 -12.84 -8.77 5.23
CA PHE A 2 -14.26 -8.67 4.82
C PHE A 2 -14.46 -7.94 3.48
N ILE A 3 -13.67 -6.89 3.21
CA ILE A 3 -13.70 -6.15 1.93
C ILE A 3 -13.35 -7.07 0.75
N THR A 4 -12.26 -7.84 0.85
CA THR A 4 -11.83 -8.74 -0.24
C THR A 4 -12.76 -9.94 -0.39
N TRP A 5 -13.29 -10.45 0.71
CA TRP A 5 -14.31 -11.50 0.68
C TRP A 5 -15.58 -11.05 -0.02
N SER A 6 -16.06 -9.84 0.29
CA SER A 6 -17.25 -9.28 -0.37
C SER A 6 -17.03 -9.00 -1.85
N LYS A 7 -15.83 -8.57 -2.27
CA LYS A 7 -15.56 -8.18 -3.66
C LYS A 7 -15.18 -9.34 -4.57
N PHE A 8 -14.43 -10.31 -4.04
CA PHE A 8 -13.84 -11.41 -4.83
C PHE A 8 -14.39 -12.79 -4.45
N GLY A 9 -15.33 -12.88 -3.50
CA GLY A 9 -15.93 -14.12 -3.05
C GLY A 9 -15.04 -14.98 -2.14
N LYS A 10 -13.78 -14.57 -1.91
CA LYS A 10 -12.80 -15.28 -1.08
C LYS A 10 -11.93 -14.30 -0.30
N PRO A 11 -11.51 -14.66 0.93
CA PRO A 11 -10.59 -13.83 1.70
C PRO A 11 -9.19 -13.86 1.08
N ASP A 12 -8.66 -12.69 0.79
CA ASP A 12 -7.27 -12.53 0.39
C ASP A 12 -6.37 -12.38 1.63
N VAL A 13 -5.34 -13.23 1.74
CA VAL A 13 -4.47 -13.29 2.93
C VAL A 13 -3.55 -12.08 3.00
N VAL A 14 -2.95 -11.69 1.87
CA VAL A 14 -2.00 -10.57 1.80
C VAL A 14 -2.68 -9.27 2.22
N MET A 15 -3.84 -8.98 1.66
CA MET A 15 -4.65 -7.81 1.99
C MET A 15 -5.24 -7.89 3.41
N THR A 16 -5.44 -9.08 3.95
CA THR A 16 -5.85 -9.24 5.36
C THR A 16 -4.74 -8.86 6.32
N VAL A 17 -3.51 -9.30 6.06
CA VAL A 17 -2.33 -8.92 6.86
C VAL A 17 -2.05 -7.43 6.70
N ASN A 18 -2.09 -6.89 5.47
CA ASN A 18 -1.96 -5.45 5.23
C ASN A 18 -3.05 -4.64 5.94
N GLY A 19 -4.27 -5.18 6.06
CA GLY A 19 -5.34 -4.59 6.89
C GLY A 19 -4.98 -4.52 8.38
N ALA A 20 -4.38 -5.57 8.94
CA ALA A 20 -3.94 -5.56 10.33
C ALA A 20 -2.79 -4.55 10.57
N ILE A 21 -1.81 -4.52 9.68
CA ILE A 21 -0.69 -3.57 9.75
C ILE A 21 -1.19 -2.14 9.57
N ALA A 22 -2.11 -1.88 8.63
CA ALA A 22 -2.74 -0.58 8.43
C ALA A 22 -3.40 -0.05 9.71
N GLY A 23 -4.09 -0.91 10.47
CA GLY A 23 -4.65 -0.54 11.77
C GLY A 23 -3.58 -0.14 12.80
N LEU A 24 -2.48 -0.91 12.87
CA LEU A 24 -1.33 -0.59 13.74
C LEU A 24 -0.66 0.73 13.36
N VAL A 25 -0.48 0.99 12.06
CA VAL A 25 0.06 2.26 11.56
C VAL A 25 -0.88 3.41 11.92
N ALA A 26 -2.17 3.29 11.62
CA ALA A 26 -3.13 4.36 11.86
C ALA A 26 -3.27 4.71 13.36
N ILE A 27 -3.11 3.75 14.26
CA ILE A 27 -3.17 4.01 15.70
C ILE A 27 -1.86 4.56 16.29
N THR A 28 -0.74 4.53 15.55
CA THR A 28 0.58 4.85 16.10
C THR A 28 0.66 6.28 16.67
N ALA A 29 0.16 7.28 15.94
CA ALA A 29 0.11 8.66 16.44
C ALA A 29 -0.92 8.86 17.58
N PRO A 30 -2.18 8.39 17.46
CA PRO A 30 -3.20 8.60 18.48
C PRO A 30 -3.14 7.66 19.71
N CYS A 31 -2.28 6.64 19.75
CA CYS A 31 -2.36 5.53 20.71
C CYS A 31 -2.46 5.94 22.19
N ALA A 32 -1.84 7.05 22.59
CA ALA A 32 -1.83 7.53 23.96
C ALA A 32 -2.85 8.66 24.24
N TRP A 33 -3.65 9.06 23.25
CA TRP A 33 -4.42 10.31 23.27
C TRP A 33 -5.90 10.13 22.93
N VAL A 34 -6.33 8.93 22.54
CA VAL A 34 -7.72 8.64 22.15
C VAL A 34 -8.33 7.53 22.99
N ALA A 35 -9.65 7.59 23.17
CA ALA A 35 -10.40 6.55 23.87
C ALA A 35 -10.39 5.20 23.12
N PRO A 36 -10.53 4.06 23.83
CA PRO A 36 -10.51 2.73 23.20
C PRO A 36 -11.53 2.53 22.08
N TRP A 37 -12.73 3.11 22.20
CA TRP A 37 -13.75 3.03 21.14
C TRP A 37 -13.30 3.75 19.86
N ALA A 38 -12.62 4.89 20.00
CA ALA A 38 -12.10 5.64 18.87
C ALA A 38 -10.97 4.86 18.17
N ALA A 39 -10.14 4.14 18.92
CA ALA A 39 -9.12 3.26 18.36
C ALA A 39 -9.70 2.19 17.41
N VAL A 40 -10.86 1.60 17.77
CA VAL A 40 -11.57 0.64 16.91
C VAL A 40 -12.03 1.32 15.62
N VAL A 41 -12.62 2.51 15.70
CA VAL A 41 -13.08 3.27 14.52
C VAL A 41 -11.90 3.61 13.60
N ILE A 42 -10.79 4.08 14.16
CA ILE A 42 -9.57 4.42 13.41
C ILE A 42 -9.05 3.21 12.64
N GLY A 43 -8.98 2.04 13.29
CA GLY A 43 -8.54 0.80 12.68
C GLY A 43 -9.48 0.30 11.57
N VAL A 44 -10.80 0.41 11.76
CA VAL A 44 -11.78 0.05 10.72
C VAL A 44 -11.57 0.93 9.48
N VAL A 45 -11.50 2.26 9.65
CA VAL A 45 -11.25 3.20 8.54
C VAL A 45 -9.92 2.90 7.85
N ALA A 46 -8.88 2.56 8.61
CA ALA A 46 -7.59 2.19 8.06
C ALA A 46 -7.64 0.95 7.13
N GLY A 47 -8.47 -0.03 7.49
CA GLY A 47 -8.74 -1.20 6.65
C GLY A 47 -9.39 -0.85 5.31
N PHE A 48 -10.26 0.17 5.25
CA PHE A 48 -10.78 0.69 3.99
C PHE A 48 -9.68 1.41 3.21
N ILE A 49 -8.94 2.31 3.85
CA ILE A 49 -7.87 3.10 3.20
C ILE A 49 -6.85 2.20 2.54
N VAL A 50 -6.39 1.12 3.18
CA VAL A 50 -5.38 0.24 2.58
C VAL A 50 -5.92 -0.51 1.36
N CYS A 51 -7.14 -1.05 1.42
CA CYS A 51 -7.71 -1.82 0.30
C CYS A 51 -7.95 -0.95 -0.92
N TYR A 52 -8.62 0.20 -0.73
CA TYR A 52 -8.95 1.11 -1.82
C TYR A 52 -7.72 1.92 -2.27
N GLY A 53 -6.80 2.24 -1.36
CA GLY A 53 -5.54 2.90 -1.68
C GLY A 53 -4.65 2.03 -2.57
N TYR A 54 -4.57 0.72 -2.29
CA TYR A 54 -3.84 -0.22 -3.14
C TYR A 54 -4.43 -0.25 -4.56
N TRP A 55 -5.74 -0.49 -4.70
CA TRP A 55 -6.38 -0.51 -6.01
C TRP A 55 -6.29 0.82 -6.75
N PHE A 56 -6.34 1.94 -6.02
CA PHE A 56 -6.15 3.25 -6.61
C PHE A 56 -4.77 3.37 -7.24
N LEU A 57 -3.69 2.98 -6.55
CA LEU A 57 -2.34 3.05 -7.11
C LEU A 57 -2.16 2.12 -8.31
N GLU A 58 -2.67 0.89 -8.21
CA GLU A 58 -2.65 -0.11 -9.28
C GLU A 58 -3.36 0.41 -10.55
N GLN A 59 -4.53 1.04 -10.39
CA GLN A 59 -5.27 1.66 -11.50
C GLN A 59 -4.54 2.83 -12.16
N HIS A 60 -3.60 3.46 -11.46
CA HIS A 60 -2.76 4.55 -12.00
C HIS A 60 -1.39 4.04 -12.48
N GLY A 61 -1.19 2.73 -12.57
CA GLY A 61 0.07 2.13 -13.02
C GLY A 61 1.24 2.32 -12.06
N VAL A 62 0.95 2.61 -10.78
CA VAL A 62 1.96 2.69 -9.72
C VAL A 62 2.07 1.31 -9.08
N ASP A 63 3.12 0.59 -9.46
CA ASP A 63 3.42 -0.75 -8.93
C ASP A 63 4.13 -0.66 -7.57
N ASP A 64 3.32 -0.67 -6.50
CA ASP A 64 3.80 -0.75 -5.11
C ASP A 64 3.84 -2.21 -4.65
N VAL A 65 5.00 -2.84 -4.85
CA VAL A 65 5.25 -4.28 -4.66
C VAL A 65 4.77 -4.87 -3.33
N VAL A 66 4.81 -4.09 -2.24
CA VAL A 66 4.40 -4.55 -0.90
C VAL A 66 3.19 -3.79 -0.36
N GLY A 67 2.68 -2.80 -1.08
CA GLY A 67 1.64 -1.90 -0.58
C GLY A 67 2.14 -0.95 0.51
N ALA A 68 3.41 -0.52 0.45
CA ALA A 68 4.00 0.36 1.44
C ALA A 68 3.30 1.73 1.50
N VAL A 69 2.90 2.29 0.35
CA VAL A 69 2.25 3.61 0.28
C VAL A 69 0.84 3.58 0.89
N PRO A 70 -0.05 2.62 0.56
CA PRO A 70 -1.34 2.50 1.24
C PRO A 70 -1.23 2.17 2.73
N VAL A 71 -0.32 1.26 3.11
CA VAL A 71 -0.17 0.84 4.51
C VAL A 71 0.48 1.92 5.37
N HIS A 72 1.52 2.59 4.91
CA HIS A 72 2.28 3.55 5.71
C HIS A 72 1.98 5.00 5.37
N GLY A 73 1.96 5.35 4.08
CA GLY A 73 1.71 6.71 3.63
C GLY A 73 0.28 7.17 3.93
N PHE A 74 -0.71 6.49 3.36
CA PHE A 74 -2.11 6.91 3.49
C PHE A 74 -2.64 6.70 4.92
N ASN A 75 -2.37 5.55 5.54
CA ASN A 75 -2.81 5.29 6.91
C ASN A 75 -2.01 6.06 7.96
N GLY A 76 -0.74 6.39 7.71
CA GLY A 76 0.03 7.28 8.58
C GLY A 76 -0.56 8.69 8.57
N ALA A 77 -0.91 9.22 7.38
CA ALA A 77 -1.63 10.49 7.26
C ALA A 77 -2.98 10.44 7.97
N TRP A 78 -3.76 9.37 7.77
CA TRP A 78 -5.02 9.15 8.49
C TRP A 78 -4.83 9.12 10.00
N GLY A 79 -3.80 8.46 10.52
CA GLY A 79 -3.50 8.42 11.96
C GLY A 79 -3.24 9.80 12.54
N LEU A 80 -2.48 10.66 11.84
CA LEU A 80 -2.24 12.04 12.27
C LEU A 80 -3.53 12.86 12.31
N LEU A 81 -4.38 12.73 11.29
CA LEU A 81 -5.68 13.41 11.22
C LEU A 81 -6.63 12.88 12.30
N ALA A 82 -6.67 11.57 12.50
CA ALA A 82 -7.49 10.92 13.51
C ALA A 82 -7.12 11.37 14.93
N LEU A 83 -5.82 11.53 15.23
CA LEU A 83 -5.37 12.17 16.48
C LEU A 83 -5.96 13.57 16.63
N GLY A 84 -5.91 14.38 15.57
CA GLY A 84 -6.49 15.73 15.56
C GLY A 84 -8.01 15.78 15.66
N ILE A 85 -8.71 14.67 15.38
CA ILE A 85 -10.18 14.58 15.44
C ILE A 85 -10.65 14.04 16.78
N PHE A 86 -10.09 12.91 17.21
CA PHE A 86 -10.62 12.07 18.29
C PHE A 86 -9.98 12.29 19.66
N ALA A 87 -8.90 13.08 19.77
CA ALA A 87 -8.30 13.38 21.06
C ALA A 87 -9.29 14.11 21.98
N ASP A 88 -9.61 13.52 23.13
CA ASP A 88 -10.67 13.99 24.03
C ASP A 88 -10.15 14.81 25.22
N GLY A 89 -8.82 14.91 25.36
CA GLY A 89 -8.17 15.57 26.48
C GLY A 89 -8.33 14.81 27.80
N THR A 90 -8.54 13.49 27.77
CA THR A 90 -8.56 12.63 28.97
C THR A 90 -7.36 11.69 29.05
N TYR A 91 -6.79 11.33 27.90
CA TYR A 91 -5.62 10.47 27.78
C TYR A 91 -4.35 11.27 27.43
N GLY A 92 -3.20 10.87 27.98
CA GLY A 92 -1.90 11.46 27.64
C GLY A 92 -0.71 10.74 28.30
N ASN A 93 0.42 10.67 27.58
CA ASN A 93 1.57 9.83 27.97
C ASN A 93 2.49 10.48 29.03
N TYR A 94 2.44 11.81 29.23
CA TYR A 94 3.49 12.52 30.01
C TYR A 94 3.03 13.65 30.91
N THR A 95 1.71 13.86 31.07
CA THR A 95 1.23 14.94 31.94
C THR A 95 -0.12 14.56 32.53
N THR A 96 -0.20 14.54 33.87
CA THR A 96 -1.45 14.53 34.65
C THR A 96 -1.96 15.95 34.90
N VAL A 97 -1.33 16.95 34.29
CA VAL A 97 -1.63 18.37 34.49
C VAL A 97 -2.25 18.91 33.21
N GLU A 98 -3.44 19.49 33.36
CA GLU A 98 -4.14 20.13 32.26
C GLU A 98 -3.34 21.31 31.66
N PRO A 99 -3.54 21.63 30.37
CA PRO A 99 -4.51 21.00 29.47
C PRO A 99 -3.93 19.78 28.73
N LEU A 100 -4.66 18.66 28.78
CA LEU A 100 -4.48 17.53 27.88
C LEU A 100 -4.96 17.90 26.46
N VAL A 101 -4.38 17.26 25.46
CA VAL A 101 -4.62 17.57 24.04
C VAL A 101 -6.05 17.23 23.65
N ARG A 102 -6.77 18.22 23.11
CA ARG A 102 -8.13 18.06 22.54
C ARG A 102 -8.09 18.20 21.04
N GLY A 103 -8.93 17.43 20.36
CA GLY A 103 -9.13 17.46 18.92
C GLY A 103 -10.40 18.20 18.51
N LEU A 104 -10.73 18.06 17.22
CA LEU A 104 -11.82 18.76 16.56
C LEU A 104 -13.19 18.49 17.22
N LEU A 105 -13.46 17.23 17.58
CA LEU A 105 -14.73 16.85 18.22
C LEU A 105 -14.91 17.44 19.62
N TYR A 106 -13.83 17.93 20.23
CA TYR A 106 -13.79 18.48 21.58
C TYR A 106 -13.46 19.98 21.59
N GLY A 107 -13.69 20.66 20.46
CA GLY A 107 -13.67 22.11 20.34
C GLY A 107 -12.32 22.73 19.99
N ASN A 108 -11.28 21.94 19.72
CA ASN A 108 -9.94 22.45 19.40
C ASN A 108 -9.62 22.30 17.91
N THR A 109 -10.07 23.28 17.13
CA THR A 109 -9.78 23.37 15.68
C THR A 109 -8.30 23.67 15.40
N GLY A 110 -7.64 24.41 16.30
CA GLY A 110 -6.21 24.75 16.18
C GLY A 110 -5.33 23.51 16.17
N PHE A 111 -5.59 22.57 17.08
CA PHE A 111 -4.83 21.31 17.12
C PHE A 111 -5.06 20.46 15.87
N PHE A 112 -6.30 20.36 15.36
CA PHE A 112 -6.56 19.67 14.09
C PHE A 112 -5.77 20.30 12.93
N ALA A 113 -5.72 21.65 12.85
CA ALA A 113 -4.91 22.34 11.87
C ALA A 113 -3.41 22.03 12.02
N CYS A 114 -2.88 21.94 13.25
CA CYS A 114 -1.52 21.50 13.50
C CYS A 114 -1.25 20.09 12.96
N GLN A 115 -2.20 19.15 13.13
CA GLN A 115 -2.06 17.79 12.60
C GLN A 115 -2.07 17.75 11.06
N VAL A 116 -2.90 18.57 10.41
CA VAL A 116 -2.89 18.73 8.94
C VAL A 116 -1.54 19.28 8.47
N ILE A 117 -1.05 20.34 9.12
CA ILE A 117 0.27 20.91 8.81
C ILE A 117 1.36 19.85 9.00
N SER A 118 1.32 19.08 10.09
CA SER A 118 2.27 18.00 10.35
C SER A 118 2.25 16.94 9.25
N ALA A 119 1.07 16.48 8.81
CA ALA A 119 0.95 15.50 7.74
C ALA A 119 1.54 16.03 6.42
N VAL A 120 1.27 17.29 6.06
CA VAL A 120 1.78 17.94 4.85
C VAL A 120 3.30 18.11 4.91
N VAL A 121 3.83 18.63 6.02
CA VAL A 121 5.28 18.83 6.22
C VAL A 121 6.00 17.49 6.17
N ASN A 122 5.49 16.46 6.85
CA ASN A 122 6.08 15.13 6.83
C ASN A 122 6.07 14.52 5.43
N PHE A 123 5.00 14.69 4.67
CA PHE A 123 4.93 14.24 3.28
C PHE A 123 6.01 14.90 2.43
N PHE A 124 6.09 16.23 2.40
CA PHE A 124 7.08 16.93 1.58
C PHE A 124 8.51 16.69 2.05
N TRP A 125 8.73 16.56 3.35
CA TRP A 125 10.04 16.20 3.87
C TRP A 125 10.46 14.79 3.46
N ALA A 126 9.64 13.78 3.75
CA ALA A 126 9.97 12.38 3.48
C ALA A 126 10.03 12.09 1.97
N PHE A 127 9.01 12.51 1.22
CA PHE A 127 8.99 12.32 -0.22
C PHE A 127 10.08 13.16 -0.90
N GLY A 128 10.24 14.44 -0.51
CA GLY A 128 11.21 15.34 -1.13
C GLY A 128 12.66 14.91 -0.89
N THR A 129 13.02 14.61 0.36
CA THR A 129 14.39 14.14 0.67
C THR A 129 14.66 12.75 0.11
N GLY A 130 13.70 11.83 0.20
CA GLY A 130 13.81 10.48 -0.39
C GLY A 130 13.94 10.53 -1.91
N PHE A 131 13.08 11.30 -2.59
CA PHE A 131 13.15 11.49 -4.04
C PHE A 131 14.48 12.11 -4.46
N PHE A 132 14.93 13.16 -3.75
CA PHE A 132 16.22 13.80 -4.04
C PHE A 132 17.38 12.81 -3.90
N LEU A 133 17.43 12.06 -2.80
CA LEU A 133 18.45 11.05 -2.56
C LEU A 133 18.45 9.97 -3.66
N LEU A 134 17.29 9.37 -3.95
CA LEU A 134 17.16 8.34 -4.97
C LEU A 134 17.46 8.86 -6.37
N TYR A 135 17.12 10.12 -6.66
CA TYR A 135 17.45 10.76 -7.93
C TYR A 135 18.97 10.96 -8.09
N VAL A 136 19.66 11.42 -7.04
CA VAL A 136 21.12 11.55 -7.05
C VAL A 136 21.76 10.18 -7.25
N LEU A 137 21.34 9.17 -6.49
CA LEU A 137 21.86 7.80 -6.63
C LEU A 137 21.62 7.23 -8.02
N LYS A 138 20.44 7.49 -8.61
CA LYS A 138 20.11 7.10 -10.00
C LYS A 138 21.07 7.72 -11.01
N LYS A 139 21.58 8.93 -10.76
CA LYS A 139 22.49 9.65 -11.67
C LYS A 139 23.97 9.32 -11.45
N THR A 140 24.36 8.87 -10.25
CA THR A 140 25.75 8.60 -9.92
C THR A 140 26.11 7.12 -10.07
N ILE A 141 25.38 6.23 -9.39
CA ILE A 141 25.69 4.80 -9.30
C ILE A 141 24.70 3.97 -10.12
N GLY A 142 23.44 4.42 -10.23
CA GLY A 142 22.32 3.61 -10.70
C GLY A 142 21.77 2.75 -9.56
N ILE A 143 20.44 2.72 -9.43
CA ILE A 143 19.74 2.02 -8.33
C ILE A 143 18.84 0.88 -8.80
N ARG A 144 18.64 0.74 -10.11
CA ARG A 144 17.83 -0.32 -10.71
C ARG A 144 18.75 -1.18 -11.57
N VAL A 145 18.60 -2.49 -11.45
CA VAL A 145 19.29 -3.48 -12.28
C VAL A 145 18.92 -3.31 -13.76
N SER A 146 19.70 -3.93 -14.65
CA SER A 146 19.37 -3.89 -16.07
C SER A 146 18.06 -4.66 -16.34
N PRO A 147 17.29 -4.29 -17.39
CA PRO A 147 16.10 -5.04 -17.76
C PRO A 147 16.38 -6.52 -18.07
N GLU A 148 17.58 -6.83 -18.58
CA GLU A 148 17.97 -8.20 -18.88
C GLU A 148 18.10 -9.04 -17.59
N GLU A 149 18.79 -8.50 -16.58
CA GLU A 149 18.90 -9.12 -15.26
C GLU A 149 17.53 -9.22 -14.57
N GLU A 150 16.70 -8.18 -14.66
CA GLU A 150 15.37 -8.13 -14.03
C GLU A 150 14.40 -9.15 -14.62
N PHE A 151 14.32 -9.26 -15.96
CA PHE A 151 13.30 -10.07 -16.63
C PHE A 151 13.74 -11.52 -16.89
N PHE A 152 15.03 -11.79 -17.12
CA PHE A 152 15.46 -13.13 -17.58
C PHE A 152 16.24 -13.94 -16.55
N MET A 153 16.89 -13.30 -15.57
CA MET A 153 17.71 -14.01 -14.57
C MET A 153 17.14 -13.91 -13.15
N GLY A 154 16.61 -12.75 -12.77
CA GLY A 154 16.24 -12.43 -11.39
C GLY A 154 17.47 -12.10 -10.52
N LEU A 155 17.24 -11.31 -9.46
CA LEU A 155 18.31 -10.79 -8.60
C LEU A 155 19.04 -11.87 -7.78
N ASP A 156 18.39 -13.01 -7.53
CA ASP A 156 19.01 -14.14 -6.83
C ASP A 156 20.22 -14.69 -7.61
N ILE A 157 20.11 -14.77 -8.95
CA ILE A 157 21.18 -15.27 -9.81
C ILE A 157 22.16 -14.15 -10.14
N SER A 158 21.69 -12.96 -10.54
CA SER A 158 22.58 -11.87 -10.98
C SER A 158 23.49 -11.36 -9.86
N ASP A 159 22.93 -11.14 -8.66
CA ASP A 159 23.65 -10.47 -7.58
C ASP A 159 24.23 -11.46 -6.56
N HIS A 160 23.58 -12.62 -6.39
CA HIS A 160 23.93 -13.57 -5.34
C HIS A 160 24.46 -14.91 -5.87
N SER A 161 24.38 -15.17 -7.19
CA SER A 161 24.83 -16.43 -7.82
C SER A 161 24.24 -17.68 -7.17
N ILE A 162 23.03 -17.58 -6.61
CA ILE A 162 22.32 -18.69 -5.98
C ILE A 162 20.95 -18.89 -6.62
N VAL A 163 20.46 -20.12 -6.58
CA VAL A 163 19.08 -20.46 -6.95
C VAL A 163 18.33 -20.78 -5.67
N THR A 164 17.50 -19.84 -5.21
CA THR A 164 16.76 -19.96 -3.94
C THR A 164 15.67 -21.02 -3.98
N TYR A 165 15.08 -21.25 -5.16
CA TYR A 165 13.97 -22.18 -5.38
C TYR A 165 14.21 -23.07 -6.62
N PRO A 166 15.04 -24.13 -6.50
CA PRO A 166 15.44 -24.96 -7.64
C PRO A 166 14.27 -25.64 -8.36
N ASP A 167 13.13 -25.86 -7.67
CA ASP A 167 11.93 -26.50 -8.22
C ASP A 167 10.88 -25.51 -8.77
N PHE A 168 11.10 -24.20 -8.64
CA PHE A 168 10.19 -23.14 -9.15
C PHE A 168 10.74 -22.44 -10.40
N VAL A 169 11.57 -23.12 -11.18
CA VAL A 169 11.85 -22.68 -12.55
C VAL A 169 10.57 -22.91 -13.36
N TYR A 170 9.81 -21.84 -13.58
CA TYR A 170 8.73 -21.83 -14.54
C TYR A 170 9.30 -22.27 -15.91
N THR A 171 9.04 -23.52 -16.31
CA THR A 171 8.73 -23.75 -17.72
C THR A 171 7.57 -22.83 -18.03
N GLU A 172 7.66 -22.03 -19.10
CA GLU A 172 6.60 -21.08 -19.47
C GLU A 172 5.20 -21.71 -19.24
N PRO A 173 4.30 -21.08 -18.47
CA PRO A 173 2.91 -21.50 -18.51
C PRO A 173 2.47 -21.33 -19.96
N ALA A 174 2.18 -22.45 -20.61
CA ALA A 174 1.71 -22.49 -21.99
C ALA A 174 0.72 -21.32 -22.19
N ARG A 175 1.06 -20.41 -23.12
CA ARG A 175 0.13 -19.38 -23.60
C ARG A 175 -1.25 -20.02 -23.72
N PRO A 176 -2.34 -19.36 -23.29
CA PRO A 176 -3.67 -19.94 -23.38
C PRO A 176 -3.91 -20.33 -24.83
N VAL A 177 -3.85 -21.64 -25.09
CA VAL A 177 -4.15 -22.20 -26.40
C VAL A 177 -5.64 -21.94 -26.55
N SER A 178 -6.02 -21.07 -27.49
CA SER A 178 -7.39 -21.02 -27.94
C SER A 178 -7.75 -22.43 -28.41
N VAL A 179 -8.67 -23.07 -27.69
CA VAL A 179 -9.19 -24.37 -28.10
C VAL A 179 -10.08 -24.11 -29.31
N ILE A 180 -9.47 -24.08 -30.50
CA ILE A 180 -10.21 -24.12 -31.75
C ILE A 180 -10.83 -25.51 -31.80
N ARG A 181 -12.14 -25.59 -31.54
CA ARG A 181 -12.89 -26.83 -31.73
C ARG A 181 -12.71 -27.25 -33.18
N VAL A 182 -12.48 -28.54 -33.42
CA VAL A 182 -12.27 -29.08 -34.78
C VAL A 182 -13.43 -28.73 -35.72
N SER A 183 -14.63 -28.45 -35.19
CA SER A 183 -15.79 -27.92 -35.93
C SER A 183 -15.64 -26.50 -36.48
N GLU A 184 -14.62 -25.75 -36.08
CA GLU A 184 -14.36 -24.38 -36.55
C GLU A 184 -13.16 -24.30 -37.51
N ARG A 185 -12.42 -25.41 -37.69
CA ARG A 185 -11.22 -25.47 -38.53
C ARG A 185 -11.54 -25.40 -40.03
N GLU A 186 -12.75 -25.80 -40.44
CA GLU A 186 -13.21 -25.68 -41.83
C GLU A 186 -13.69 -24.27 -42.19
N ARG A 187 -14.03 -23.44 -41.18
CA ARG A 187 -14.50 -22.07 -41.42
C ARG A 187 -13.37 -21.10 -41.73
N TRP A 188 -12.17 -21.39 -41.23
CA TRP A 188 -11.00 -20.52 -41.42
C TRP A 188 -10.21 -20.82 -42.71
N ARG A 189 -10.24 -22.07 -43.19
CA ARG A 189 -9.59 -22.44 -44.46
C ARG A 189 -10.18 -21.77 -45.71
N GLY A 190 -11.38 -21.20 -45.62
CA GLY A 190 -12.03 -20.50 -46.74
C GLY A 190 -11.83 -18.98 -46.77
N GLN A 191 -11.03 -18.42 -45.85
CA GLN A 191 -10.84 -16.96 -45.77
C GLN A 191 -9.40 -16.50 -46.03
N ASP A 192 -8.45 -17.42 -46.20
CA ASP A 192 -7.04 -17.09 -46.45
C ASP A 192 -6.63 -17.30 -47.94
N GLU A 193 -7.59 -17.50 -48.86
CA GLU A 193 -7.33 -17.63 -50.31
C GLU A 193 -7.73 -16.38 -51.14
N GLU A 194 -8.33 -15.36 -50.54
CA GLU A 194 -8.64 -14.08 -51.22
C GLU A 194 -8.25 -12.92 -50.30
N ASP A 195 -7.02 -12.42 -50.47
CA ASP A 195 -6.56 -11.00 -50.33
C ASP A 195 -5.10 -10.87 -49.80
#